data_AF-A0A6L8FY19-F1
#
_entry.id   AF-A0A6L8FY19-F1
#
_cell.length_a   1.000
_cell.length_b   1.000
_cell.length_c   1.000
_cell.angle_alpha   90.00
_cell.angle_beta   90.00
_cell.angle_gamma   90.00
#
_symmetry.space_group_name_H-M   'P 1'
#
loop_
_entity.id
_entity.type
_entity.pdbx_description
1 polymer ?
#
loop_
_entity_poly.entity_id
_entity_poly.type
_entity_poly.pdbx_seq_one_letter_code
_entity_poly.pdbx_strand_id
1 'polypeptide(L)'
;MAGVLCGFFALSLGVGSVSIPLDAVVAILWGEADQKPSWSHIIYAIRLPRALTALLAGAALSASGLQMQTLFRNPLADPFILGISAGASLGVALVVLGTGVTGAGLLVGLGLLGQVGVVAAAVAGAARVLGLVRL
;
A
#
# COMPACT_ATOMS: atom_id res chain seq x y z
N MET A 1 22.17 2.54 6.62
CA MET A 1 20.74 2.21 6.46
C MET A 1 20.10 2.91 5.26
N ALA A 2 20.11 4.26 5.21
CA ALA A 2 19.47 5.02 4.12
C ALA A 2 19.95 4.65 2.71
N GLY A 3 21.27 4.49 2.52
CA GLY A 3 21.82 4.07 1.21
C GLY A 3 21.35 2.68 0.74
N VAL A 4 21.14 1.75 1.67
CA VAL A 4 20.61 0.41 1.36
C VAL A 4 19.15 0.51 0.91
N LEU A 5 18.36 1.34 1.58
CA LEU A 5 16.96 1.57 1.23
C LEU A 5 16.83 2.25 -0.15
N CYS A 6 17.63 3.27 -0.44
CA CYS A 6 17.69 3.89 -1.77
C CYS A 6 18.12 2.90 -2.85
N GLY A 7 19.10 2.02 -2.55
CA GLY A 7 19.54 0.97 -3.46
C GLY A 7 18.42 -0.02 -3.80
N PHE A 8 17.72 -0.54 -2.79
CA PHE A 8 16.57 -1.45 -3.01
C PHE A 8 15.40 -0.76 -3.70
N PHE A 9 15.15 0.53 -3.43
CA PHE A 9 14.12 1.29 -4.11
C PHE A 9 14.43 1.44 -5.61
N ALA A 10 15.66 1.83 -5.96
CA ALA A 10 16.10 1.91 -7.36
C ALA A 10 16.02 0.54 -8.05
N LEU A 11 16.45 -0.52 -7.37
CA LEU A 11 16.36 -1.89 -7.89
C LEU A 11 14.91 -2.33 -8.11
N SER A 12 14.00 -1.98 -7.20
CA SER A 12 12.56 -2.25 -7.33
C SER A 12 11.92 -1.52 -8.52
N LEU A 13 12.50 -0.41 -8.98
CA LEU A 13 12.03 0.31 -10.17
C LEU A 13 12.57 -0.32 -11.46
N GLY A 14 13.79 -0.87 -11.46
CA GLY A 14 14.39 -1.52 -12.63
C GLY A 14 13.89 -2.95 -12.86
N VAL A 15 13.67 -3.71 -11.79
CA VAL A 15 13.29 -5.13 -11.83
C VAL A 15 11.77 -5.30 -11.98
N GLY A 16 11.33 -5.96 -13.04
CA GLY A 16 9.91 -6.27 -13.29
C GLY A 16 9.72 -7.14 -14.53
N SER A 17 8.47 -7.29 -14.98
CA SER A 17 8.11 -8.07 -16.19
C SER A 17 8.85 -7.61 -17.46
N VAL A 18 9.30 -6.35 -17.46
CA VAL A 18 10.18 -5.77 -18.48
C VAL A 18 11.46 -5.30 -17.79
N SER A 19 12.62 -5.81 -18.18
CA SER A 19 13.88 -5.27 -17.67
C SER A 19 14.11 -3.88 -18.24
N ILE A 20 14.06 -2.86 -17.38
CA ILE A 20 14.37 -1.47 -17.74
C ILE A 20 15.71 -1.15 -17.07
N PRO A 21 16.75 -0.76 -17.82
CA PRO A 21 18.05 -0.52 -17.24
C PRO A 21 18.00 0.74 -16.36
N LEU A 22 18.84 0.78 -15.31
CA LEU A 22 18.72 1.76 -14.23
C LEU A 22 19.03 3.20 -14.69
N ASP A 23 19.87 3.35 -15.70
CA ASP A 23 20.13 4.60 -16.43
C ASP A 23 18.83 5.15 -17.04
N ALA A 24 18.06 4.31 -17.74
CA ALA A 24 16.78 4.71 -18.32
C ALA A 24 15.74 5.04 -17.23
N VAL A 25 15.74 4.34 -16.09
CA VAL A 25 14.86 4.67 -14.96
C VAL A 25 15.14 6.08 -14.42
N VAL A 26 16.42 6.43 -14.24
CA VAL A 26 16.83 7.77 -13.75
C VAL A 26 16.48 8.85 -14.77
N ALA A 27 16.75 8.61 -16.05
CA ALA A 27 16.40 9.52 -17.14
C ALA A 27 14.88 9.79 -17.19
N ILE A 28 14.06 8.74 -17.09
CA ILE A 28 12.59 8.85 -17.05
C ILE A 28 12.13 9.62 -15.82
N LEU A 29 12.71 9.39 -14.65
CA LEU A 29 12.37 10.12 -13.42
C LEU A 29 12.73 11.62 -13.48
N TRP A 30 13.80 11.97 -14.21
CA TRP A 30 14.20 13.36 -14.46
C TRP A 30 13.47 14.01 -15.64
N GLY A 31 12.55 13.29 -16.29
CA GLY A 31 11.75 13.83 -17.38
C GLY A 31 12.51 13.99 -18.69
N GLU A 32 13.64 13.29 -18.85
CA GLU A 32 14.31 13.22 -20.14
C GLU A 32 13.43 12.45 -21.14
N ALA A 33 13.40 12.93 -22.39
CA ALA A 33 12.57 12.36 -23.44
C ALA A 33 13.00 10.92 -23.76
N ASP A 34 12.20 9.97 -23.31
CA ASP A 34 12.44 8.54 -23.49
C ASP A 34 12.20 8.11 -24.95
N GLN A 35 13.01 7.18 -25.44
CA GLN A 35 12.84 6.58 -26.76
C GLN A 35 11.59 5.68 -26.83
N LYS A 36 11.05 5.23 -25.67
CA LYS A 36 9.90 4.33 -25.59
C LYS A 36 8.82 4.83 -24.62
N PRO A 37 7.71 5.44 -25.09
CA PRO A 37 6.65 5.95 -24.21
C PRO A 37 5.96 4.88 -23.34
N SER A 38 6.13 3.59 -23.66
CA SER A 38 5.65 2.49 -22.83
C SER A 38 6.39 2.37 -21.49
N TRP A 39 7.70 2.66 -21.45
CA TRP A 39 8.51 2.52 -20.24
C TRP A 39 8.16 3.58 -19.20
N SER A 40 8.00 4.84 -19.63
CA SER A 40 7.53 5.91 -18.75
C SER A 40 6.16 5.61 -18.14
N HIS A 41 5.21 5.10 -18.94
CA HIS A 41 3.90 4.71 -18.42
C HIS A 41 4.00 3.59 -17.38
N ILE A 42 4.80 2.55 -17.61
CA ILE A 42 4.99 1.45 -16.64
C ILE A 42 5.60 1.96 -15.33
N ILE A 43 6.59 2.86 -15.40
CA ILE A 43 7.25 3.39 -14.20
C ILE A 43 6.27 4.23 -13.39
N TYR A 44 5.61 5.22 -14.01
CA TYR A 44 4.72 6.14 -13.29
C TYR A 44 3.39 5.51 -12.86
N ALA A 45 2.77 4.67 -13.70
CA ALA A 45 1.44 4.12 -13.41
C ALA A 45 1.49 2.87 -12.53
N ILE A 46 2.60 2.13 -12.51
CA ILE A 46 2.67 0.81 -11.85
C ILE A 46 3.81 0.74 -10.83
N ARG A 47 5.06 0.95 -11.25
CA ARG A 47 6.22 0.64 -10.40
C ARG A 47 6.42 1.64 -9.27
N LEU A 48 6.32 2.92 -9.57
CA LEU A 48 6.53 4.00 -8.60
C LEU A 48 5.44 3.97 -7.51
N PRO A 49 4.13 3.89 -7.82
CA PRO A 49 3.09 3.74 -6.80
C PRO A 49 3.28 2.48 -5.94
N ARG A 50 3.68 1.35 -6.54
CA ARG A 50 3.95 0.10 -5.81
C ARG A 50 5.16 0.22 -4.88
N ALA A 51 6.25 0.81 -5.33
CA ALA A 51 7.46 0.97 -4.53
C ALA A 51 7.22 1.93 -3.36
N LEU A 52 6.49 3.03 -3.59
CA LEU A 52 6.10 3.96 -2.53
C LEU A 52 5.17 3.30 -1.50
N THR A 53 4.16 2.56 -1.95
CA THR A 53 3.25 1.86 -1.03
C THR A 53 3.99 0.81 -0.21
N ALA A 54 4.95 0.07 -0.78
CA ALA A 54 5.77 -0.88 -0.04
C ALA A 54 6.64 -0.19 1.04
N LEU A 55 7.26 0.96 0.71
CA LEU A 55 8.04 1.74 1.67
C LEU A 55 7.17 2.27 2.82
N LEU A 56 6.03 2.88 2.49
CA LEU A 56 5.12 3.44 3.49
C LEU A 56 4.50 2.35 4.37
N ALA A 57 4.09 1.22 3.78
CA ALA A 57 3.56 0.09 4.52
C ALA A 57 4.62 -0.53 5.45
N GLY A 58 5.86 -0.72 4.97
CA GLY A 58 6.96 -1.23 5.80
C GLY A 58 7.29 -0.31 6.97
N ALA A 59 7.31 1.00 6.75
CA ALA A 59 7.52 1.99 7.81
C ALA A 59 6.38 1.97 8.83
N ALA A 60 5.12 1.95 8.38
CA ALA A 60 3.95 1.91 9.24
C ALA A 60 3.89 0.62 10.09
N LEU A 61 4.19 -0.54 9.49
CA LEU A 61 4.25 -1.82 10.21
C LEU A 61 5.37 -1.83 11.25
N SER A 62 6.54 -1.28 10.92
CA SER A 62 7.67 -1.19 11.87
C SER A 62 7.33 -0.29 13.06
N ALA A 63 6.70 0.87 12.80
CA ALA A 63 6.26 1.78 13.85
C ALA A 63 5.15 1.16 14.73
N SER A 64 4.16 0.50 14.12
CA SER A 64 3.08 -0.18 14.82
C SER A 64 3.60 -1.34 15.69
N GLY A 65 4.54 -2.13 15.19
CA GLY A 65 5.20 -3.20 15.93
C GLY A 65 5.95 -2.67 17.16
N LEU A 66 6.76 -1.62 16.99
CA LEU A 66 7.47 -0.98 18.10
C LEU A 66 6.50 -0.45 19.17
N GLN A 67 5.41 0.19 18.75
CA GLN A 67 4.39 0.71 19.65
C GLN A 67 3.71 -0.44 20.43
N MET A 68 3.40 -1.55 19.76
CA MET A 68 2.78 -2.72 20.37
C MET A 68 3.71 -3.38 21.40
N GLN A 69 4.97 -3.59 21.04
CA GLN A 69 6.00 -4.14 21.91
C GLN A 69 6.22 -3.26 23.15
N THR A 70 6.18 -1.93 22.98
CA THR A 70 6.32 -0.95 24.07
C THR A 70 5.12 -0.96 25.00
N LEU A 71 3.89 -0.96 24.44
CA LEU A 71 2.65 -0.93 25.21
C LEU A 71 2.51 -2.17 26.09
N PHE A 72 2.75 -3.36 25.52
CA PHE A 72 2.65 -4.63 26.23
C PHE A 72 3.92 -5.01 26.99
N ARG A 73 4.99 -4.22 26.85
CA ARG A 73 6.34 -4.51 27.37
C ARG A 73 6.76 -5.95 27.05
N ASN A 74 6.37 -6.41 25.86
CA ASN A 74 6.58 -7.78 25.41
C ASN A 74 7.14 -7.73 23.98
N PRO A 75 8.41 -8.14 23.77
CA PRO A 75 9.04 -8.12 22.45
C PRO A 75 8.38 -9.08 21.45
N LEU A 76 7.50 -9.98 21.89
CA LEU A 76 6.71 -10.88 21.05
C LEU A 76 5.30 -10.35 20.74
N ALA A 77 4.92 -9.19 21.27
CA ALA A 77 3.61 -8.61 21.01
C ALA A 77 3.54 -8.07 19.57
N ASP A 78 2.50 -8.48 18.87
CA ASP A 78 2.30 -8.20 17.46
C ASP A 78 0.96 -7.45 17.25
N PRO A 79 0.92 -6.41 16.39
CA PRO A 79 -0.25 -5.57 16.22
C PRO A 79 -1.47 -6.30 15.64
N PHE A 80 -1.30 -7.45 14.98
CA PHE A 80 -2.41 -8.24 14.44
C PHE A 80 -3.25 -8.92 15.53
N ILE A 81 -2.72 -9.06 16.76
CA ILE A 81 -3.40 -9.72 17.88
C ILE A 81 -4.66 -8.94 18.34
N LEU A 82 -4.69 -7.62 18.15
CA LEU A 82 -5.83 -6.77 18.54
C LEU A 82 -7.04 -6.87 17.59
N GLY A 83 -6.98 -7.70 16.55
CA GLY A 83 -8.08 -7.88 15.59
C GLY A 83 -8.26 -6.73 14.60
N ILE A 84 -7.35 -5.75 14.58
CA ILE A 84 -7.40 -4.56 13.71
C ILE A 84 -7.48 -4.96 12.23
N SER A 85 -6.67 -5.94 11.81
CA SER A 85 -6.69 -6.44 10.43
C SER A 85 -7.97 -7.19 10.08
N ALA A 86 -8.54 -7.96 11.01
CA ALA A 86 -9.83 -8.59 10.81
C ALA A 86 -10.95 -7.54 10.64
N GLY A 87 -10.91 -6.47 11.43
CA GLY A 87 -11.81 -5.32 11.29
C GLY A 87 -11.67 -4.60 9.95
N ALA A 88 -10.44 -4.37 9.49
CA ALA A 88 -10.18 -3.78 8.18
C ALA A 88 -10.73 -4.65 7.04
N SER A 89 -10.43 -5.96 7.06
CA SER A 89 -10.92 -6.92 6.07
C SER A 89 -12.44 -7.01 6.06
N LEU A 90 -13.09 -7.00 7.24
CA LEU A 90 -14.54 -6.97 7.34
C LEU A 90 -15.13 -5.69 6.71
N GLY A 91 -14.54 -4.53 6.98
CA GLY A 91 -14.98 -3.26 6.39
C GLY A 91 -14.92 -3.27 4.86
N VAL A 92 -13.82 -3.78 4.29
CA VAL A 92 -13.68 -3.98 2.85
C VAL A 92 -14.70 -4.99 2.32
N ALA A 93 -14.85 -6.13 3.00
CA ALA A 93 -15.79 -7.17 2.60
C ALA A 93 -17.23 -6.66 2.57
N LEU A 94 -17.66 -5.86 3.55
CA LEU A 94 -18.99 -5.27 3.58
C LEU A 94 -19.24 -4.32 2.40
N VAL A 95 -18.26 -3.52 1.99
CA VAL A 95 -18.39 -2.67 0.80
C VAL A 95 -18.44 -3.49 -0.48
N VAL A 96 -17.53 -4.45 -0.63
CA VAL A 96 -17.45 -5.29 -1.84
C VAL A 96 -18.69 -6.18 -1.99
N LEU A 97 -19.15 -6.80 -0.90
CA LEU A 97 -20.35 -7.65 -0.91
C LEU A 97 -21.64 -6.81 -0.98
N GLY A 98 -21.69 -5.67 -0.28
CA GLY A 98 -22.85 -4.79 -0.27
C GLY A 98 -23.10 -4.08 -1.60
N THR A 99 -22.05 -3.87 -2.39
CA THR A 99 -22.16 -3.34 -3.75
C THR A 99 -22.50 -4.45 -4.78
N GLY A 100 -22.16 -5.72 -4.48
CA GLY A 100 -22.52 -6.86 -5.32
C GLY A 100 -21.79 -6.89 -6.67
N VAL A 101 -22.18 -7.84 -7.54
CA VAL A 101 -21.53 -8.05 -8.85
C VAL A 101 -21.66 -6.81 -9.76
N THR A 102 -22.79 -6.09 -9.70
CA THR A 102 -23.01 -4.84 -10.45
C THR A 102 -22.26 -3.66 -9.85
N GLY A 103 -22.11 -3.61 -8.53
CA GLY A 103 -21.44 -2.52 -7.85
C GLY A 103 -19.91 -2.59 -7.88
N ALA A 104 -19.31 -3.75 -8.16
CA ALA A 104 -17.89 -3.84 -8.50
C ALA A 104 -17.56 -3.01 -9.77
N GLY A 105 -18.41 -3.08 -10.79
CA GLY A 105 -18.30 -2.23 -11.98
C GLY A 105 -18.50 -0.74 -11.67
N LEU A 106 -19.40 -0.42 -10.73
CA LEU A 106 -19.63 0.95 -10.27
C LEU A 106 -18.44 1.50 -9.47
N LEU A 107 -17.83 0.71 -8.58
CA LEU A 107 -16.63 1.11 -7.84
C LEU A 107 -15.45 1.40 -8.78
N VAL A 108 -15.29 0.60 -9.84
CA VAL A 108 -14.30 0.84 -10.89
C VAL A 108 -14.68 2.08 -11.72
N GLY A 109 -15.96 2.23 -12.08
CA GLY A 109 -16.47 3.36 -12.86
C GLY A 109 -16.41 4.71 -12.15
N LEU A 110 -16.50 4.72 -10.82
CA LEU A 110 -16.30 5.91 -9.97
C LEU A 110 -14.81 6.28 -9.80
N GLY A 111 -13.89 5.46 -10.32
CA GLY A 111 -12.46 5.70 -10.28
C GLY A 111 -11.94 5.92 -8.87
N LEU A 112 -11.32 7.09 -8.64
CA LEU A 112 -10.72 7.46 -7.36
C LEU A 112 -11.72 7.45 -6.19
N LEU A 113 -12.98 7.84 -6.42
CA LEU A 113 -13.99 7.87 -5.36
C LEU A 113 -14.32 6.46 -4.85
N GLY A 114 -14.41 5.49 -5.76
CA GLY A 114 -14.62 4.09 -5.40
C GLY A 114 -13.44 3.51 -4.61
N GLN A 115 -12.22 3.79 -5.07
CA GLN A 115 -10.99 3.34 -4.40
C GLN A 115 -10.85 3.94 -2.99
N VAL A 116 -11.08 5.26 -2.84
CA VAL A 116 -11.06 5.93 -1.53
C VAL A 116 -12.17 5.41 -0.63
N GLY A 117 -13.35 5.12 -1.18
CA GLY A 117 -14.45 4.53 -0.42
C GLY A 117 -14.10 3.17 0.19
N VAL A 118 -13.43 2.30 -0.57
CA VAL A 118 -12.97 0.99 -0.07
C VAL A 118 -11.90 1.16 1.03
N VAL A 119 -10.95 2.08 0.85
CA VAL A 119 -9.94 2.39 1.86
C VAL A 119 -10.59 2.96 3.13
N ALA A 120 -11.54 3.88 3.00
CA ALA A 120 -12.26 4.46 4.12
C ALA A 120 -13.06 3.40 4.90
N ALA A 121 -13.65 2.43 4.20
CA ALA A 121 -14.33 1.31 4.84
C ALA A 121 -13.38 0.40 5.62
N ALA A 122 -12.18 0.12 5.07
CA ALA A 122 -11.13 -0.59 5.79
C ALA A 122 -10.73 0.13 7.09
N VAL A 123 -10.50 1.44 7.00
CA VAL A 123 -10.13 2.28 8.16
C VAL A 123 -11.26 2.32 9.19
N ALA A 124 -12.51 2.49 8.75
CA ALA A 124 -13.66 2.52 9.65
C ALA A 124 -13.89 1.17 10.36
N GLY A 125 -13.67 0.05 9.65
CA GLY A 125 -13.75 -1.29 10.22
C GLY A 125 -12.66 -1.53 11.27
N ALA A 126 -11.41 -1.19 10.94
CA ALA A 126 -10.28 -1.25 11.87
C ALA A 126 -10.51 -0.39 13.12
N ALA A 127 -10.94 0.86 12.95
CA ALA A 127 -11.21 1.80 14.03
C ALA A 127 -12.34 1.33 14.95
N ARG A 128 -13.41 0.74 14.38
CA ARG A 128 -14.51 0.16 15.17
C ARG A 128 -14.03 -1.00 16.03
N VAL A 129 -13.22 -1.91 15.48
CA VAL A 129 -12.68 -3.02 16.29
C VAL A 129 -11.79 -2.49 17.41
N LEU A 130 -10.89 -1.55 17.12
CA LEU A 130 -10.03 -0.96 18.15
C LEU A 130 -10.85 -0.25 19.24
N GLY A 131 -11.93 0.44 18.87
CA GLY A 131 -12.84 1.09 19.82
C GLY A 131 -13.68 0.13 20.68
N LEU A 132 -13.87 -1.12 20.23
CA LEU A 132 -14.53 -2.18 20.99
C LEU A 132 -13.57 -2.88 21.95
N VAL A 133 -12.30 -3.01 21.57
CA VAL A 133 -11.22 -3.61 22.37
C VAL A 133 -10.77 -2.66 23.49
N ARG A 134 -11.69 -1.90 24.11
CA ARG A 134 -11.37 -0.96 25.18
C ARG A 134 -10.54 -1.66 26.26
N LEU A 135 -9.25 -1.30 26.35
CA LEU A 135 -8.42 -1.44 27.55
C LEU A 135 -8.92 -0.49 28.63
#